data_AF-A0A7Y3V0M2-F1
#
_entry.id   AF-A0A7Y3V0M2-F1
#
_cell.length_a   1.000
_cell.length_b   1.000
_cell.length_c   1.000
_cell.angle_alpha   90.00
_cell.angle_beta   90.00
_cell.angle_gamma   90.00
#
_symmetry.space_group_name_H-M   'P 1'
#
loop_
_entity.id
_entity.type
_entity.pdbx_description
1 polymer ?
#
loop_
_entity_poly.entity_id
_entity_poly.type
_entity_poly.pdbx_seq_one_letter_code
_entity_poly.pdbx_strand_id
1 'polypeptide(L)'
;MSSVVAIVKSIVGQVIAVSPEGIRRVLIEGDRLLTGEEVLTGPGGAVTLELADGRLLDLGRDSQWSAEAPDSSTDLSQATAQAAPSVEELQQAIAAGVDPTTELEATAAGPSAAGGGGALGGGHSFVMLEETAGRVDPTVGFPTDGLGFAAALDSEEVGLLDTNGNNLVIPPTTDTNVATDLILGATPSISEAGGVIVYTATVGQAPTTNLVVTLSNGAVIVIPAGQTSGSVNVVVPANDTPYIDGGQISATVTGSTGGGGLTVTLPQTPAVTQVTDTIDTTTATLTASPSVTEGGVITYTVTLSNPAQTPVTVTLSNGQTITVEAGKTQGSVDFQT
;
A
#
# COMPACT_ATOMS: atom_id res chain seq x y z
N MET A 1 12.28 -3.84 33.23
CA MET A 1 13.29 -3.42 32.23
C MET A 1 12.90 -4.10 30.94
N SER A 2 12.51 -3.35 29.92
CA SER A 2 12.15 -3.92 28.62
C SER A 2 13.41 -4.50 27.98
N SER A 3 13.46 -5.81 27.81
CA SER A 3 14.57 -6.48 27.12
C SER A 3 14.23 -6.61 25.64
N VAL A 4 15.23 -6.46 24.78
CA VAL A 4 15.09 -6.73 23.35
C VAL A 4 15.09 -8.25 23.17
N VAL A 5 14.07 -8.79 22.51
CA VAL A 5 13.89 -10.23 22.25
C VAL A 5 14.22 -10.58 20.81
N ALA A 6 13.93 -9.67 19.86
CA ALA A 6 14.22 -9.89 18.44
C ALA A 6 14.47 -8.55 17.71
N ILE A 7 15.10 -8.62 16.54
CA ILE A 7 15.37 -7.50 15.64
C ILE A 7 14.81 -7.83 14.26
N VAL A 8 14.10 -6.89 13.64
CA VAL A 8 13.58 -7.07 12.27
C VAL A 8 14.74 -7.04 11.26
N LYS A 9 14.90 -8.10 10.47
CA LYS A 9 15.90 -8.19 9.41
C LYS A 9 15.39 -7.85 8.03
N SER A 10 14.20 -8.34 7.70
CA SER A 10 13.58 -8.05 6.42
C SER A 10 12.08 -7.91 6.60
N ILE A 11 11.45 -7.04 5.82
CA ILE A 11 10.00 -6.87 5.84
C ILE A 11 9.45 -6.67 4.43
N VAL A 12 8.33 -7.31 4.14
CA VAL A 12 7.56 -7.11 2.91
C VAL A 12 6.11 -6.83 3.32
N GLY A 13 5.50 -5.78 2.76
CA GLY A 13 4.12 -5.42 3.08
C GLY A 13 3.94 -4.82 4.49
N GLN A 14 2.73 -4.90 5.03
CA GLN A 14 2.39 -4.31 6.33
C GLN A 14 2.52 -5.33 7.46
N VAL A 15 3.35 -4.99 8.46
CA VAL A 15 3.52 -5.75 9.70
C VAL A 15 3.43 -4.81 10.88
N ILE A 16 2.77 -5.25 11.94
CA ILE A 16 2.44 -4.45 13.11
C ILE A 16 2.94 -5.17 14.35
N ALA A 17 3.60 -4.45 15.26
CA ALA A 17 3.82 -4.88 16.64
C ALA A 17 2.72 -4.32 17.55
N VAL A 18 2.24 -5.15 18.49
CA VAL A 18 1.26 -4.79 19.51
C VAL A 18 1.93 -4.94 20.87
N SER A 19 2.04 -3.85 21.61
CA SER A 19 2.59 -3.86 22.96
C SER A 19 1.59 -4.50 23.94
N PRO A 20 2.02 -4.95 25.14
CA PRO A 20 1.12 -5.51 26.13
C PRO A 20 0.06 -4.49 26.63
N GLU A 21 0.29 -3.20 26.43
CA GLU A 21 -0.68 -2.11 26.67
C GLU A 21 -1.68 -1.92 25.50
N GLY A 22 -1.62 -2.75 24.47
CA GLY A 22 -2.49 -2.71 23.28
C GLY A 22 -2.10 -1.67 22.23
N ILE A 23 -0.94 -1.03 22.37
CA ILE A 23 -0.47 0.00 21.44
C ILE A 23 0.06 -0.68 20.19
N ARG A 24 -0.40 -0.23 19.02
CA ARG A 24 -0.03 -0.78 17.71
C ARG A 24 1.01 0.10 17.03
N ARG A 25 2.12 -0.49 16.59
CA ARG A 25 3.21 0.17 15.85
C ARG A 25 3.48 -0.58 14.55
N VAL A 26 3.56 0.13 13.43
CA VAL A 26 4.03 -0.49 12.17
C VAL A 26 5.53 -0.75 12.30
N LEU A 27 5.96 -1.96 11.97
CA LEU A 27 7.36 -2.36 12.01
C LEU A 27 8.08 -1.97 10.73
N ILE A 28 9.36 -1.64 10.87
CA ILE A 28 10.30 -1.44 9.77
C ILE A 28 11.58 -2.27 9.99
N GLU A 29 12.40 -2.40 8.95
CA GLU A 29 13.68 -3.10 9.06
C GLU A 29 14.60 -2.43 10.10
N GLY A 30 15.23 -3.25 10.94
CA GLY A 30 16.07 -2.79 12.05
C GLY A 30 15.32 -2.50 13.36
N ASP A 31 13.99 -2.53 13.38
CA ASP A 31 13.22 -2.33 14.60
C ASP A 31 13.51 -3.41 15.65
N ARG A 32 13.52 -2.99 16.91
CA ARG A 32 13.74 -3.85 18.08
C ARG A 32 12.38 -4.24 18.67
N LEU A 33 12.16 -5.53 18.80
CA LEU A 33 11.00 -6.09 19.46
C LEU A 33 11.31 -6.33 20.94
N LEU A 34 10.42 -5.84 21.79
CA LEU A 34 10.55 -5.86 23.24
C LEU A 34 9.78 -7.05 23.83
N THR A 35 10.19 -7.51 25.01
CA THR A 35 9.47 -8.56 25.74
C THR A 35 7.99 -8.21 25.91
N GLY A 36 7.10 -9.15 25.57
CA GLY A 36 5.66 -8.98 25.63
C GLY A 36 5.01 -8.33 24.39
N GLU A 37 5.79 -7.90 23.39
CA GLU A 37 5.23 -7.45 22.11
C GLU A 37 4.78 -8.64 21.25
N GLU A 38 3.64 -8.50 20.58
CA GLU A 38 3.15 -9.44 19.55
C GLU A 38 3.34 -8.84 18.16
N VAL A 39 3.82 -9.64 17.22
CA VAL A 39 3.96 -9.27 15.81
C VAL A 39 2.80 -9.87 15.03
N LEU A 40 2.11 -9.05 14.24
CA LEU A 40 1.06 -9.46 13.31
C LEU A 40 1.43 -9.03 11.89
N THR A 41 1.46 -10.00 10.99
CA THR A 41 1.64 -9.77 9.54
C THR A 41 0.27 -9.76 8.86
N GLY A 42 0.07 -8.83 7.92
CA GLY A 42 -1.19 -8.74 7.16
C GLY A 42 -1.26 -9.68 5.95
N PRO A 43 -2.30 -9.54 5.11
CA PRO A 43 -2.55 -10.39 3.92
C PRO A 43 -1.51 -10.30 2.81
N GLY A 44 -0.59 -9.34 2.91
CA GLY A 44 0.60 -9.21 2.05
C GLY A 44 1.87 -8.96 2.85
N GLY A 45 1.81 -9.17 4.18
CA GLY A 45 2.90 -8.97 5.11
C GLY A 45 3.80 -10.21 5.18
N ALA A 46 5.10 -10.04 5.25
CA ALA A 46 6.05 -11.08 5.64
C ALA A 46 7.21 -10.39 6.38
N VAL A 47 7.80 -11.06 7.37
CA VAL A 47 8.90 -10.50 8.14
C VAL A 47 9.90 -11.58 8.55
N THR A 48 11.19 -11.29 8.40
CA THR A 48 12.27 -12.08 9.00
C THR A 48 12.72 -11.40 10.28
N LEU A 49 12.72 -12.12 11.39
CA LEU A 49 13.18 -11.66 12.69
C LEU A 49 14.48 -12.38 13.07
N GLU A 50 15.47 -11.65 13.56
CA GLU A 50 16.65 -12.20 14.24
C GLU A 50 16.38 -12.21 15.75
N LEU A 51 16.24 -13.40 16.33
CA LEU A 51 16.06 -13.60 17.76
C LEU A 51 17.36 -13.23 18.53
N ALA A 52 17.24 -12.96 19.82
CA ALA A 52 18.38 -12.61 20.67
C ALA A 52 19.49 -13.68 20.74
N ASP A 53 19.20 -14.93 20.36
CA ASP A 53 20.16 -16.03 20.25
C ASP A 53 20.82 -16.15 18.86
N GLY A 54 20.51 -15.23 17.94
CA GLY A 54 21.05 -15.16 16.58
C GLY A 54 20.32 -16.04 15.56
N ARG A 55 19.24 -16.72 15.95
CA ARG A 55 18.41 -17.48 15.00
C ARG A 55 17.53 -16.55 14.17
N LEU A 56 17.29 -16.92 12.92
CA LEU A 56 16.30 -16.27 12.07
C LEU A 56 14.95 -16.98 12.18
N LEU A 57 13.89 -16.20 12.27
CA LEU A 57 12.50 -16.62 12.25
C LEU A 57 11.77 -15.90 11.12
N ASP A 58 11.30 -16.66 10.15
CA ASP A 58 10.51 -16.12 9.04
C ASP A 58 9.01 -16.27 9.34
N LEU A 59 8.31 -15.14 9.32
CA LEU A 59 6.87 -15.05 9.47
C LEU A 59 6.29 -14.72 8.09
N GLY A 60 5.37 -15.58 7.65
CA GLY A 60 4.67 -15.43 6.38
C GLY A 60 3.53 -14.42 6.46
N ARG A 61 2.59 -14.55 5.54
CA ARG A 61 1.35 -13.75 5.53
C ARG A 61 0.42 -14.23 6.62
N ASP A 62 -0.41 -13.32 7.11
CA ASP A 62 -1.45 -13.61 8.12
C ASP A 62 -0.91 -14.48 9.26
N SER A 63 0.26 -14.14 9.79
CA SER A 63 0.99 -14.84 10.85
C SER A 63 1.16 -13.96 12.09
N GLN A 64 1.00 -14.58 13.27
CA GLN A 64 1.18 -13.98 14.58
C GLN A 64 2.40 -14.61 15.27
N TRP A 65 3.17 -13.79 15.96
CA TRP A 65 4.27 -14.25 16.79
C TRP A 65 4.34 -13.44 18.08
N SER A 66 4.71 -14.09 19.18
CA SER A 66 4.81 -13.44 20.49
C SER A 66 6.26 -13.43 20.98
N ALA A 67 6.74 -12.25 21.37
CA ALA A 67 8.05 -12.11 22.02
C ALA A 67 8.11 -12.76 23.41
N GLU A 68 6.97 -13.15 23.99
CA GLU A 68 6.91 -13.86 25.27
C GLU A 68 7.13 -15.37 25.12
N ALA A 69 6.85 -15.92 23.94
CA ALA A 69 7.06 -17.31 23.56
C ALA A 69 7.76 -17.38 22.19
N PRO A 70 9.08 -17.08 22.11
CA PRO A 70 9.78 -16.88 20.84
C PRO A 70 9.81 -18.11 19.92
N ASP A 71 9.64 -19.30 20.49
CA ASP A 71 9.53 -20.56 19.73
C ASP A 71 8.10 -20.86 19.22
N SER A 72 7.12 -20.04 19.60
CA SER A 72 5.71 -20.20 19.23
C SER A 72 5.34 -19.15 18.19
N SER A 73 5.02 -19.60 16.97
CA SER A 73 4.35 -18.79 15.96
C SER A 73 3.02 -19.45 15.61
N THR A 74 2.00 -18.64 15.40
CA THR A 74 0.69 -19.11 14.97
C THR A 74 0.41 -18.52 13.60
N ASP A 75 0.14 -19.36 12.62
CA ASP A 75 -0.40 -18.91 11.35
C ASP A 75 -1.86 -18.48 11.59
N LEU A 76 -2.17 -17.17 11.59
CA LEU A 76 -3.56 -16.69 11.75
C LEU A 76 -4.45 -17.22 10.63
N SER A 77 -3.92 -17.59 9.46
CA SER A 77 -4.70 -18.26 8.41
C SER A 77 -5.25 -19.61 8.90
N GLN A 78 -4.54 -20.30 9.82
CA GLN A 78 -5.03 -21.49 10.50
C GLN A 78 -5.93 -21.17 11.70
N ALA A 79 -5.73 -20.04 12.38
CA ALA A 79 -6.56 -19.64 13.53
C ALA A 79 -7.98 -19.16 13.13
N THR A 80 -8.16 -18.63 11.92
CA THR A 80 -9.49 -18.42 11.34
C THR A 80 -10.09 -19.68 10.70
N ALA A 81 -9.31 -20.76 10.62
CA ALA A 81 -9.74 -22.08 10.16
C ALA A 81 -10.15 -22.99 11.34
N GLN A 82 -11.04 -22.52 12.21
CA GLN A 82 -12.09 -23.42 12.71
C GLN A 82 -13.11 -23.59 11.57
N ALA A 83 -12.66 -24.18 10.46
CA ALA A 83 -13.43 -24.34 9.23
C ALA A 83 -12.96 -25.58 8.47
N ALA A 84 -13.84 -26.57 8.46
CA ALA A 84 -13.94 -27.73 7.58
C ALA A 84 -12.76 -28.73 7.54
N PRO A 85 -13.05 -30.04 7.58
CA PRO A 85 -12.03 -31.08 7.43
C PRO A 85 -11.30 -30.96 6.10
N SER A 86 -10.02 -31.37 6.08
CA SER A 86 -9.18 -31.30 4.88
C SER A 86 -9.71 -32.22 3.77
N VAL A 87 -9.36 -31.92 2.50
CA VAL A 87 -9.82 -32.71 1.33
C VAL A 87 -9.36 -34.17 1.41
N GLU A 88 -8.17 -34.43 1.96
CA GLU A 88 -7.65 -35.77 2.24
C GLU A 88 -8.46 -36.52 3.31
N GLU A 89 -8.89 -35.84 4.38
CA GLU A 89 -9.77 -36.41 5.40
C GLU A 89 -11.17 -36.68 4.84
N LEU A 90 -11.69 -35.79 3.98
CA LEU A 90 -12.97 -35.99 3.29
C LEU A 90 -12.91 -37.19 2.33
N GLN A 91 -11.79 -37.37 1.62
CA GLN A 91 -11.58 -38.52 0.73
C GLN A 91 -11.42 -39.84 1.50
N GLN A 92 -10.77 -39.83 2.67
CA GLN A 92 -10.71 -40.99 3.56
C GLN A 92 -12.07 -41.30 4.20
N ALA A 93 -12.86 -40.29 4.56
CA ALA A 93 -14.22 -40.47 5.07
C ALA A 93 -15.17 -41.05 4.02
N ILE A 94 -15.12 -40.56 2.77
CA ILE A 94 -15.90 -41.10 1.64
C ILE A 94 -15.48 -42.54 1.31
N ALA A 95 -14.17 -42.84 1.31
CA ALA A 95 -13.66 -44.19 1.07
C ALA A 95 -14.00 -45.18 2.19
N ALA A 96 -14.15 -44.70 3.43
CA ALA A 96 -14.62 -45.48 4.58
C ALA A 96 -16.16 -45.56 4.68
N GLY A 97 -16.90 -44.90 3.79
CA GLY A 97 -18.37 -44.88 3.77
C GLY A 97 -19.00 -44.06 4.90
N VAL A 98 -18.23 -43.13 5.50
CA VAL A 98 -18.69 -42.22 6.56
C VAL A 98 -19.29 -40.98 5.91
N ASP A 99 -20.54 -40.66 6.23
CA ASP A 99 -21.23 -39.46 5.72
C ASP A 99 -20.75 -38.21 6.51
N PRO A 100 -20.06 -37.26 5.88
CA PRO A 100 -19.52 -36.09 6.56
C PRO A 100 -20.59 -35.12 7.08
N THR A 101 -21.87 -35.33 6.76
CA THR A 101 -22.97 -34.48 7.22
C THR A 101 -23.54 -34.87 8.57
N THR A 102 -23.17 -36.05 9.11
CA THR A 102 -23.68 -36.52 10.41
C THR A 102 -22.93 -35.99 11.64
N GLU A 103 -21.74 -35.41 11.47
CA GLU A 103 -20.92 -34.88 12.58
C GLU A 103 -20.95 -33.35 12.72
N LEU A 104 -21.76 -32.64 11.94
CA LEU A 104 -22.06 -31.25 12.27
C LEU A 104 -23.05 -31.25 13.43
N GLU A 105 -22.56 -30.99 14.64
CA GLU A 105 -23.40 -30.71 15.80
C GLU A 105 -24.47 -29.68 15.43
N ALA A 106 -25.72 -30.02 15.75
CA ALA A 106 -26.88 -29.18 15.46
C ALA A 106 -26.70 -27.78 16.06
N THR A 107 -26.72 -26.76 15.21
CA THR A 107 -26.87 -25.38 15.64
C THR A 107 -28.21 -25.21 16.36
N ALA A 108 -28.15 -24.90 17.66
CA ALA A 108 -29.12 -24.13 18.43
C ALA A 108 -30.61 -24.32 18.09
N ALA A 109 -31.16 -25.52 18.31
CA ALA A 109 -32.60 -25.70 18.53
C ALA A 109 -32.80 -26.38 19.89
N GLY A 110 -33.67 -25.79 20.72
CA GLY A 110 -33.93 -26.18 22.12
C GLY A 110 -34.38 -27.64 22.30
N PRO A 111 -34.49 -28.09 23.57
CA PRO A 111 -34.54 -29.51 23.88
C PRO A 111 -35.87 -30.11 23.41
N SER A 112 -35.81 -31.24 22.73
CA SER A 112 -36.97 -32.13 22.60
C SER A 112 -36.50 -33.56 22.78
N ALA A 113 -37.04 -34.13 23.84
CA ALA A 113 -36.70 -35.41 24.40
C ALA A 113 -36.99 -36.60 23.47
N ALA A 114 -36.21 -37.64 23.74
CA ALA A 114 -36.32 -39.02 23.29
C ALA A 114 -37.76 -39.56 23.14
N GLY A 115 -37.97 -40.32 22.05
CA GLY A 115 -39.14 -41.19 21.91
C GLY A 115 -39.24 -41.92 20.56
N GLY A 116 -38.59 -43.08 20.47
CA GLY A 116 -39.08 -44.28 19.78
C GLY A 116 -39.48 -44.22 18.29
N GLY A 117 -38.63 -44.83 17.45
CA GLY A 117 -38.91 -45.71 16.31
C GLY A 117 -40.29 -45.67 15.60
N GLY A 118 -40.21 -45.51 14.28
CA GLY A 118 -41.08 -46.21 13.32
C GLY A 118 -41.94 -45.32 12.40
N ALA A 119 -41.77 -45.59 11.10
CA ALA A 119 -42.67 -45.31 9.97
C ALA A 119 -42.87 -43.86 9.48
N LEU A 120 -42.40 -43.67 8.25
CA LEU A 120 -42.98 -42.89 7.13
C LEU A 120 -44.17 -41.94 7.42
N GLY A 121 -43.97 -40.65 7.09
CA GLY A 121 -45.01 -39.61 6.89
C GLY A 121 -45.26 -38.72 8.12
N GLY A 122 -45.40 -37.40 8.03
CA GLY A 122 -45.41 -36.42 6.94
C GLY A 122 -45.48 -35.01 7.55
N GLY A 123 -45.48 -33.96 6.72
CA GLY A 123 -45.74 -32.60 7.23
C GLY A 123 -45.16 -31.41 6.47
N HIS A 124 -44.75 -31.55 5.22
CA HIS A 124 -44.76 -30.38 4.33
C HIS A 124 -46.13 -30.36 3.65
N SER A 125 -46.88 -29.27 3.81
CA SER A 125 -48.05 -29.01 2.98
C SER A 125 -47.59 -28.80 1.54
N PHE A 126 -47.37 -29.88 0.79
CA PHE A 126 -47.40 -29.79 -0.66
C PHE A 126 -48.87 -29.74 -1.04
N VAL A 127 -49.30 -28.64 -1.65
CA VAL A 127 -50.52 -28.69 -2.45
C VAL A 127 -50.16 -29.55 -3.65
N MET A 128 -50.69 -30.78 -3.68
CA MET A 128 -50.69 -31.60 -4.87
C MET A 128 -51.61 -30.90 -5.87
N LEU A 129 -51.05 -30.19 -6.85
CA LEU A 129 -51.86 -29.72 -7.97
C LEU A 129 -52.18 -30.95 -8.82
N GLU A 130 -53.37 -31.50 -8.57
CA GLU A 130 -53.98 -32.46 -9.46
C GLU A 130 -54.17 -31.77 -10.82
N GLU A 131 -53.60 -32.37 -11.88
CA GLU A 131 -53.71 -31.88 -13.25
C GLU A 131 -55.18 -31.94 -13.66
N THR A 132 -55.91 -30.86 -13.38
CA THR A 132 -57.22 -30.66 -13.96
C THR A 132 -56.98 -30.26 -15.40
N ALA A 133 -57.24 -31.20 -16.32
CA ALA A 133 -57.34 -30.94 -17.74
C ALA A 133 -58.51 -29.97 -18.00
N GLY A 134 -58.27 -28.69 -17.74
CA GLY A 134 -59.13 -27.57 -18.11
C GLY A 134 -58.48 -26.87 -19.29
N ARG A 135 -59.00 -27.13 -20.49
CA ARG A 135 -58.68 -26.32 -21.67
C ARG A 135 -59.08 -24.87 -21.38
N VAL A 136 -58.10 -24.01 -21.19
CA VAL A 136 -58.31 -22.56 -21.15
C VAL A 136 -58.38 -22.10 -22.60
N ASP A 137 -59.53 -21.59 -23.02
CA ASP A 137 -59.64 -20.85 -24.29
C ASP A 137 -59.22 -19.40 -24.01
N PRO A 138 -58.03 -18.94 -24.45
CA PRO A 138 -57.67 -17.54 -24.29
C PRO A 138 -58.54 -16.73 -25.25
N THR A 139 -59.48 -15.96 -24.71
CA THR A 139 -60.10 -14.88 -25.49
C THR A 139 -59.01 -13.84 -25.72
N VAL A 140 -58.40 -13.87 -26.91
CA VAL A 140 -57.44 -12.86 -27.34
C VAL A 140 -58.21 -11.57 -27.63
N GLY A 141 -58.11 -10.61 -26.72
CA GLY A 141 -58.58 -9.25 -26.91
C GLY A 141 -57.86 -8.34 -25.93
N PHE A 142 -57.13 -7.35 -26.45
CA PHE A 142 -56.57 -6.30 -25.60
C PHE A 142 -57.74 -5.43 -25.10
N PRO A 143 -57.87 -5.15 -23.80
CA PRO A 143 -58.78 -4.13 -23.32
C PRO A 143 -58.25 -2.77 -23.79
N THR A 144 -58.88 -2.19 -24.80
CA THR A 144 -58.63 -0.79 -25.20
C THR A 144 -59.44 0.13 -24.31
N ASP A 145 -59.09 0.18 -23.02
CA ASP A 145 -59.53 1.30 -22.20
C ASP A 145 -58.60 2.49 -22.47
N GLY A 146 -59.22 3.60 -22.87
CA GLY A 146 -58.55 4.79 -23.35
C GLY A 146 -57.55 5.36 -22.36
N LEU A 147 -56.39 5.75 -22.88
CA LEU A 147 -55.30 6.37 -22.14
C LEU A 147 -55.74 7.77 -21.69
N GLY A 148 -56.20 7.88 -20.46
CA GLY A 148 -56.55 9.16 -19.83
C GLY A 148 -55.30 9.92 -19.42
N PHE A 149 -54.74 10.75 -20.31
CA PHE A 149 -53.69 11.70 -19.95
C PHE A 149 -54.32 12.94 -19.30
N ALA A 150 -54.60 12.87 -18.01
CA ALA A 150 -54.83 14.06 -17.21
C ALA A 150 -54.13 13.95 -15.85
N ALA A 151 -53.27 14.93 -15.59
CA ALA A 151 -52.62 15.28 -14.33
C ALA A 151 -51.38 14.48 -13.90
N ALA A 152 -50.22 14.90 -14.42
CA ALA A 152 -49.08 15.37 -13.61
C ALA A 152 -47.91 15.69 -14.56
N LEU A 153 -47.86 16.93 -15.07
CA LEU A 153 -46.64 17.44 -15.69
C LEU A 153 -45.80 18.04 -14.55
N ASP A 154 -45.01 17.18 -13.89
CA ASP A 154 -43.76 17.65 -13.34
C ASP A 154 -42.81 17.86 -14.52
N SER A 155 -42.29 19.06 -14.64
CA SER A 155 -41.45 19.51 -15.75
C SER A 155 -40.05 18.90 -15.63
N GLU A 156 -39.89 17.61 -15.94
CA GLU A 156 -38.64 17.12 -16.49
C GLU A 156 -38.61 17.47 -17.97
N GLU A 157 -37.86 18.52 -18.29
CA GLU A 157 -37.59 18.97 -19.65
C GLU A 157 -36.88 17.85 -20.44
N VAL A 158 -37.67 17.02 -21.12
CA VAL A 158 -37.19 16.11 -22.15
C VAL A 158 -37.45 16.72 -23.52
N GLY A 159 -36.38 17.20 -24.14
CA GLY A 159 -36.24 17.26 -25.59
C GLY A 159 -37.01 18.40 -26.27
N LEU A 160 -36.24 19.32 -26.85
CA LEU A 160 -36.70 20.30 -27.83
C LEU A 160 -37.60 19.63 -28.89
N LEU A 161 -38.88 20.01 -28.94
CA LEU A 161 -39.73 19.68 -30.10
C LEU A 161 -39.28 20.54 -31.28
N ASP A 162 -38.74 19.91 -32.31
CA ASP A 162 -38.54 20.52 -33.62
C ASP A 162 -39.90 20.93 -34.20
N THR A 163 -40.10 22.23 -34.42
CA THR A 163 -41.34 22.82 -34.97
C THR A 163 -41.35 22.87 -36.49
N ASN A 164 -40.35 22.29 -37.18
CA ASN A 164 -40.17 22.44 -38.63
C ASN A 164 -40.81 21.31 -39.48
N GLY A 165 -41.50 20.34 -38.88
CA GLY A 165 -42.31 19.34 -39.60
C GLY A 165 -41.53 18.32 -40.44
N ASN A 166 -40.20 18.34 -40.39
CA ASN A 166 -39.33 17.27 -40.85
C ASN A 166 -39.23 16.24 -39.71
N ASN A 167 -39.83 15.06 -39.89
CA ASN A 167 -39.78 13.93 -38.94
C ASN A 167 -38.37 13.30 -38.84
N LEU A 168 -37.33 14.12 -38.68
CA LEU A 168 -35.97 13.68 -38.45
C LEU A 168 -35.82 13.52 -36.93
N VAL A 169 -35.92 12.29 -36.46
CA VAL A 169 -35.53 11.94 -35.10
C VAL A 169 -34.02 12.19 -35.03
N ILE A 170 -33.61 13.35 -34.50
CA ILE A 170 -32.24 13.52 -34.03
C ILE A 170 -32.19 12.67 -32.76
N PRO A 171 -31.48 11.52 -32.73
CA PRO A 171 -31.37 10.75 -31.52
C PRO A 171 -30.80 11.66 -30.43
N PRO A 172 -31.33 11.64 -29.19
CA PRO A 172 -30.71 12.36 -28.10
C PRO A 172 -29.28 11.83 -27.97
N THR A 173 -28.29 12.65 -28.33
CA THR A 173 -26.90 12.39 -27.92
C THR A 173 -26.81 12.84 -26.48
N THR A 174 -27.26 11.99 -25.56
CA THR A 174 -26.88 12.17 -24.16
C THR A 174 -25.39 11.91 -24.13
N ASP A 175 -24.61 12.99 -24.11
CA ASP A 175 -23.19 12.94 -23.83
C ASP A 175 -23.05 12.55 -22.35
N THR A 176 -23.21 11.26 -22.08
CA THR A 176 -23.14 10.70 -20.73
C THR A 176 -21.68 10.63 -20.34
N ASN A 177 -21.10 11.76 -19.97
CA ASN A 177 -19.81 11.76 -19.33
C ASN A 177 -19.88 10.93 -18.05
N VAL A 178 -19.01 9.94 -17.93
CA VAL A 178 -18.87 9.13 -16.71
C VAL A 178 -17.92 9.84 -15.76
N ALA A 179 -18.33 10.04 -14.51
CA ALA A 179 -17.44 10.61 -13.50
C ALA A 179 -16.32 9.63 -13.15
N THR A 180 -15.09 10.12 -13.08
CA THR A 180 -13.92 9.31 -12.71
C THR A 180 -12.92 10.13 -11.92
N ASP A 181 -12.28 9.50 -10.94
CA ASP A 181 -11.21 10.12 -10.17
C ASP A 181 -9.86 9.85 -10.84
N LEU A 182 -9.04 10.89 -10.95
CA LEU A 182 -7.66 10.79 -11.41
C LEU A 182 -6.75 10.55 -10.20
N ILE A 183 -5.96 9.49 -10.26
CA ILE A 183 -4.92 9.18 -9.28
C ILE A 183 -3.57 9.55 -9.89
N LEU A 184 -2.76 10.32 -9.16
CA LEU A 184 -1.38 10.64 -9.53
C LEU A 184 -0.41 9.94 -8.59
N GLY A 185 0.51 9.15 -9.16
CA GLY A 185 1.65 8.57 -8.48
C GLY A 185 2.97 9.13 -9.01
N ALA A 186 4.02 8.98 -8.22
CA ALA A 186 5.41 9.25 -8.59
C ALA A 186 6.30 8.09 -8.15
N THR A 187 7.53 8.01 -8.66
CA THR A 187 8.56 7.12 -8.08
C THR A 187 8.69 7.41 -6.58
N PRO A 188 8.65 6.40 -5.69
CA PRO A 188 8.57 6.64 -4.24
C PRO A 188 9.85 7.26 -3.67
N SER A 189 11.01 6.82 -4.17
CA SER A 189 12.31 7.36 -3.76
C SER A 189 13.34 7.34 -4.90
N ILE A 190 14.26 8.29 -4.84
CA ILE A 190 15.50 8.35 -5.64
C ILE A 190 16.66 8.74 -4.74
N SER A 191 17.90 8.53 -5.18
CA SER A 191 19.10 9.01 -4.47
C SER A 191 19.59 10.35 -5.05
N GLU A 192 20.36 11.10 -4.26
CA GLU A 192 21.06 12.32 -4.69
C GLU A 192 22.13 12.10 -5.76
N ALA A 193 22.54 10.84 -5.96
CA ALA A 193 23.29 10.42 -7.14
C ALA A 193 22.53 10.64 -8.47
N GLY A 194 21.28 11.12 -8.42
CA GLY A 194 20.43 11.42 -9.54
C GLY A 194 19.48 10.28 -9.86
N GLY A 195 18.58 10.50 -10.82
CA GLY A 195 17.61 9.48 -11.21
C GLY A 195 16.52 9.98 -12.13
N VAL A 196 15.50 9.15 -12.29
CA VAL A 196 14.31 9.47 -13.07
C VAL A 196 13.09 9.30 -12.20
N ILE A 197 12.33 10.38 -12.04
CA ILE A 197 11.00 10.34 -11.46
C ILE A 197 10.02 10.00 -12.58
N VAL A 198 9.30 8.89 -12.42
CA VAL A 198 8.21 8.49 -13.31
C VAL A 198 6.92 8.93 -12.64
N TYR A 199 6.26 9.93 -13.21
CA TYR A 199 4.91 10.30 -12.79
C TYR A 199 3.91 9.49 -13.59
N THR A 200 3.01 8.81 -12.91
CA THR A 200 1.98 7.96 -13.51
C THR A 200 0.62 8.48 -13.12
N ALA A 201 -0.22 8.75 -14.11
CA ALA A 201 -1.60 9.15 -13.92
C ALA A 201 -2.53 8.00 -14.32
N THR A 202 -3.54 7.72 -13.49
CA THR A 202 -4.49 6.62 -13.73
C THR A 202 -5.91 7.10 -13.51
N VAL A 203 -6.81 6.72 -14.42
CA VAL A 203 -8.26 6.97 -14.35
C VAL A 203 -9.02 5.66 -14.24
N GLY A 204 -10.23 5.69 -13.67
CA GLY A 204 -11.07 4.51 -13.48
C GLY A 204 -11.69 3.95 -14.76
N GLN A 205 -11.75 4.74 -15.83
CA GLN A 205 -12.27 4.32 -17.14
C GLN A 205 -11.44 4.92 -18.27
N ALA A 206 -11.28 4.16 -19.36
CA ALA A 206 -10.56 4.62 -20.54
C ALA A 206 -11.33 5.75 -21.25
N PRO A 207 -10.67 6.88 -21.57
CA PRO A 207 -11.30 7.97 -22.30
C PRO A 207 -11.45 7.63 -23.78
N THR A 208 -12.40 8.27 -24.45
CA THR A 208 -12.59 8.10 -25.91
C THR A 208 -11.64 8.97 -26.74
N THR A 209 -11.06 10.01 -26.14
CA THR A 209 -10.01 10.86 -26.73
C THR A 209 -8.82 10.95 -25.78
N ASN A 210 -7.68 11.46 -26.24
CA ASN A 210 -6.53 11.65 -25.37
C ASN A 210 -6.90 12.56 -24.19
N LEU A 211 -6.52 12.15 -22.98
CA LEU A 211 -6.60 12.96 -21.77
C LEU A 211 -5.19 13.48 -21.45
N VAL A 212 -5.05 14.80 -21.45
CA VAL A 212 -3.78 15.48 -21.19
C VAL A 212 -3.83 16.07 -19.79
N VAL A 213 -2.89 15.67 -18.94
CA VAL A 213 -2.76 16.10 -17.54
C VAL A 213 -1.51 16.94 -17.40
N THR A 214 -1.65 18.14 -16.81
CA THR A 214 -0.53 19.06 -16.57
C THR A 214 -0.18 19.05 -15.08
N LEU A 215 1.11 18.95 -14.78
CA LEU A 215 1.64 18.97 -13.42
C LEU A 215 2.22 20.34 -13.06
N SER A 216 2.35 20.63 -11.77
CA SER A 216 2.90 21.89 -11.24
C SER A 216 4.38 22.09 -11.52
N ASN A 217 5.12 21.01 -11.80
CA ASN A 217 6.50 21.07 -12.28
C ASN A 217 6.61 21.29 -13.80
N GLY A 218 5.48 21.51 -14.50
CA GLY A 218 5.43 21.73 -15.94
C GLY A 218 5.44 20.45 -16.80
N ALA A 219 5.56 19.27 -16.19
CA ALA A 219 5.48 18.01 -16.93
C ALA A 219 4.05 17.74 -17.40
N VAL A 220 3.93 17.09 -18.56
CA VAL A 220 2.65 16.76 -19.18
C VAL A 220 2.55 15.25 -19.35
N ILE A 221 1.50 14.66 -18.77
CA ILE A 221 1.16 13.25 -18.93
C ILE A 221 0.04 13.15 -19.96
N VAL A 222 0.19 12.25 -20.93
CA VAL A 222 -0.86 11.93 -21.88
C VAL A 222 -1.35 10.52 -21.60
N ILE A 223 -2.64 10.39 -21.28
CA ILE A 223 -3.36 9.12 -21.25
C ILE A 223 -4.01 8.96 -22.62
N PRO A 224 -3.54 8.04 -23.48
CA PRO A 224 -4.10 7.86 -24.81
C PRO A 224 -5.57 7.42 -24.77
N ALA A 225 -6.31 7.72 -25.84
CA ALA A 225 -7.65 7.17 -26.03
C ALA A 225 -7.65 5.63 -25.89
N GLY A 226 -8.63 5.08 -25.16
CA GLY A 226 -8.74 3.65 -24.90
C GLY A 226 -7.81 3.11 -23.81
N GLN A 227 -6.98 3.96 -23.17
CA GLN A 227 -6.08 3.57 -22.08
C GLN A 227 -6.51 4.18 -20.75
N THR A 228 -6.24 3.50 -19.64
CA THR A 228 -6.56 3.99 -18.30
C THR A 228 -5.37 4.66 -17.60
N SER A 229 -4.18 4.58 -18.19
CA SER A 229 -2.97 5.12 -17.59
C SER A 229 -2.03 5.74 -18.62
N GLY A 230 -1.22 6.68 -18.16
CA GLY A 230 -0.15 7.33 -18.89
C GLY A 230 0.96 7.73 -17.92
N SER A 231 2.18 7.88 -18.44
CA SER A 231 3.33 8.27 -17.64
C SER A 231 4.23 9.27 -18.34
N VAL A 232 5.01 9.99 -17.54
CA VAL A 232 6.06 10.89 -18.00
C VAL A 232 7.30 10.74 -17.13
N ASN A 233 8.46 10.82 -17.77
CA ASN A 233 9.75 10.71 -17.10
C ASN A 233 10.33 12.12 -16.91
N VAL A 234 10.69 12.45 -15.67
CA VAL A 234 11.39 13.68 -15.31
C VAL A 234 12.76 13.30 -14.77
N VAL A 235 13.81 13.74 -15.46
CA VAL A 235 15.19 13.49 -15.06
C VAL A 235 15.55 14.44 -13.92
N VAL A 236 16.07 13.90 -12.83
CA VAL A 236 16.64 14.66 -11.72
C VAL A 236 18.16 14.55 -11.82
N PRO A 237 18.88 15.68 -12.00
CA PRO A 237 20.34 15.66 -12.05
C PRO A 237 20.91 15.24 -10.70
N ALA A 238 22.11 14.66 -10.72
CA ALA A 238 22.85 14.35 -9.50
C ALA A 238 23.20 15.65 -8.76
N ASN A 239 22.98 15.68 -7.46
CA ASN A 239 23.38 16.74 -6.54
C ASN A 239 23.91 16.11 -5.25
N ASP A 240 24.78 15.14 -5.40
CA ASP A 240 25.36 14.37 -4.30
C ASP A 240 26.38 15.23 -3.53
N THR A 241 26.21 15.33 -2.22
CA THR A 241 27.14 16.03 -1.34
C THR A 241 27.59 15.11 -0.21
N PRO A 242 28.80 15.31 0.35
CA PRO A 242 29.27 14.48 1.48
C PRO A 242 28.58 14.78 2.81
N TYR A 243 27.51 15.58 2.79
CA TYR A 243 26.72 15.94 3.94
C TYR A 243 25.43 15.13 3.94
N ILE A 244 24.83 14.97 5.12
CA ILE A 244 23.51 14.35 5.20
C ILE A 244 22.46 15.40 4.81
N ASP A 245 22.03 15.44 3.56
CA ASP A 245 21.16 16.49 3.01
C ASP A 245 19.98 16.05 2.14
N GLY A 246 19.49 14.83 2.37
CA GLY A 246 18.25 14.33 1.74
C GLY A 246 17.03 15.27 1.81
N GLY A 247 16.11 15.07 0.86
CA GLY A 247 15.01 16.01 0.62
C GLY A 247 13.75 15.37 0.04
N GLN A 248 12.91 16.21 -0.56
CA GLN A 248 11.65 15.79 -1.16
C GLN A 248 11.35 16.59 -2.42
N ILE A 249 10.89 15.89 -3.46
CA ILE A 249 10.34 16.49 -4.68
C ILE A 249 8.86 16.16 -4.71
N SER A 250 8.01 17.16 -4.93
CA SER A 250 6.57 16.97 -5.04
C SER A 250 6.00 17.61 -6.30
N ALA A 251 4.94 17.01 -6.84
CA ALA A 251 4.18 17.55 -7.95
C ALA A 251 2.68 17.34 -7.71
N THR A 252 1.90 18.33 -8.13
CA THR A 252 0.43 18.32 -8.06
C THR A 252 -0.14 18.45 -9.46
N VAL A 253 -1.36 17.97 -9.66
CA VAL A 253 -2.06 18.20 -10.93
C VAL A 253 -2.60 19.63 -10.93
N THR A 254 -2.24 20.42 -11.94
CA THR A 254 -2.71 21.80 -12.11
C THR A 254 -3.92 21.90 -13.04
N GLY A 255 -4.09 20.92 -13.92
CA GLY A 255 -5.25 20.86 -14.80
C GLY A 255 -5.24 19.60 -15.67
N SER A 256 -6.41 19.31 -16.25
CA SER A 256 -6.58 18.29 -17.27
C SER A 256 -7.40 18.84 -18.44
N THR A 257 -7.16 18.32 -19.64
CA THR A 257 -7.89 18.67 -20.87
C THR A 257 -8.11 17.42 -21.72
N GLY A 258 -9.21 17.38 -22.48
CA GLY A 258 -9.59 16.21 -23.27
C GLY A 258 -10.31 15.13 -22.46
N GLY A 259 -10.11 13.86 -22.78
CA GLY A 259 -10.72 12.74 -22.06
C GLY A 259 -12.20 12.52 -22.35
N GLY A 260 -12.63 12.67 -23.60
CA GLY A 260 -14.04 12.64 -24.01
C GLY A 260 -14.83 11.45 -23.43
N GLY A 261 -16.07 11.71 -23.01
CA GLY A 261 -16.91 10.73 -22.32
C GLY A 261 -16.58 10.58 -20.82
N LEU A 262 -15.64 11.36 -20.28
CA LEU A 262 -15.30 11.36 -18.86
C LEU A 262 -15.41 12.76 -18.25
N THR A 263 -15.87 12.83 -17.00
CA THR A 263 -15.70 13.98 -16.12
C THR A 263 -14.64 13.62 -15.09
N VAL A 264 -13.47 14.22 -15.20
CA VAL A 264 -12.29 13.86 -14.40
C VAL A 264 -12.17 14.75 -13.16
N THR A 265 -12.22 14.16 -11.98
CA THR A 265 -11.88 14.82 -10.71
C THR A 265 -10.38 14.80 -10.52
N LEU A 266 -9.77 15.96 -10.26
CA LEU A 266 -8.32 16.07 -10.02
C LEU A 266 -7.96 15.67 -8.58
N PRO A 267 -6.82 14.99 -8.36
CA PRO A 267 -6.37 14.67 -7.02
C PRO A 267 -5.88 15.94 -6.32
N GLN A 268 -6.29 16.10 -5.05
CA GLN A 268 -5.82 17.20 -4.20
C GLN A 268 -4.50 16.87 -3.49
N THR A 269 -4.11 15.59 -3.47
CA THR A 269 -2.89 15.11 -2.82
C THR A 269 -1.70 15.22 -3.78
N PRO A 270 -0.59 15.87 -3.37
CA PRO A 270 0.63 15.88 -4.16
C PRO A 270 1.21 14.46 -4.29
N ALA A 271 1.74 14.15 -5.46
CA ALA A 271 2.61 13.00 -5.63
C ALA A 271 4.01 13.37 -5.16
N VAL A 272 4.56 12.53 -4.29
CA VAL A 272 5.78 12.83 -3.53
C VAL A 272 6.84 11.78 -3.83
N THR A 273 8.05 12.24 -4.09
CA THR A 273 9.25 11.43 -4.22
C THR A 273 10.24 11.84 -3.15
N GLN A 274 10.69 10.89 -2.34
CA GLN A 274 11.74 11.10 -1.35
C GLN A 274 13.11 11.07 -2.02
N VAL A 275 13.95 12.06 -1.71
CA VAL A 275 15.34 12.08 -2.15
C VAL A 275 16.19 11.59 -0.99
N THR A 276 16.74 10.38 -1.12
CA THR A 276 17.58 9.75 -0.10
C THR A 276 19.03 10.14 -0.31
N ASP A 277 19.63 10.56 0.79
CA ASP A 277 21.05 10.84 0.91
C ASP A 277 21.93 9.64 0.55
N THR A 278 23.10 9.90 -0.03
CA THR A 278 24.10 8.87 -0.34
C THR A 278 25.13 8.81 0.79
N ILE A 279 25.44 7.61 1.29
CA ILE A 279 26.38 7.49 2.42
C ILE A 279 27.81 7.75 1.95
N ASP A 280 28.36 8.89 2.36
CA ASP A 280 29.76 9.26 2.12
C ASP A 280 30.67 8.99 3.32
N THR A 281 31.83 8.38 3.06
CA THR A 281 32.85 8.13 4.09
C THR A 281 33.91 9.22 4.07
N THR A 282 34.09 9.90 5.21
CA THR A 282 35.17 10.87 5.38
C THR A 282 36.36 10.23 6.09
N THR A 283 37.54 10.35 5.50
CA THR A 283 38.81 9.85 6.07
C THR A 283 39.65 11.01 6.59
N ALA A 284 40.38 10.78 7.68
CA ALA A 284 41.29 11.76 8.27
C ALA A 284 42.74 11.26 8.17
N THR A 285 43.62 12.12 7.70
CA THR A 285 45.06 11.84 7.58
C THR A 285 45.84 12.82 8.45
N LEU A 286 46.71 12.30 9.31
CA LEU A 286 47.58 13.10 10.17
C LEU A 286 48.98 13.13 9.58
N THR A 287 49.52 14.34 9.41
CA THR A 287 50.90 14.58 8.98
C THR A 287 51.62 15.44 10.00
N ALA A 288 52.94 15.32 10.06
CA ALA A 288 53.78 16.11 10.95
C ALA A 288 55.02 16.60 10.20
N SER A 289 55.65 17.66 10.69
CA SER A 289 56.97 18.10 10.21
C SER A 289 57.97 16.93 10.30
N PRO A 290 58.63 16.54 9.19
CA PRO A 290 59.42 15.30 9.13
C PRO A 290 60.71 15.32 9.97
N SER A 291 61.25 16.52 10.21
CA SER A 291 62.43 16.72 11.05
C SER A 291 62.42 18.14 11.60
N VAL A 292 62.80 18.31 12.86
CA VAL A 292 63.00 19.61 13.51
C VAL A 292 64.35 19.63 14.21
N THR A 293 64.95 20.80 14.35
CA THR A 293 66.12 21.00 15.22
C THR A 293 65.68 20.88 16.68
N GLU A 294 66.57 20.48 17.59
CA GLU A 294 66.29 20.49 19.04
C GLU A 294 65.82 21.89 19.47
N GLY A 295 64.72 21.97 20.22
CA GLY A 295 64.05 23.23 20.59
C GLY A 295 63.19 23.84 19.47
N GLY A 296 62.99 23.11 18.36
CA GLY A 296 62.17 23.52 17.23
C GLY A 296 60.67 23.29 17.43
N VAL A 297 59.89 23.74 16.45
CA VAL A 297 58.44 23.59 16.40
C VAL A 297 58.06 22.47 15.43
N ILE A 298 57.30 21.49 15.90
CA ILE A 298 56.66 20.46 15.07
C ILE A 298 55.24 20.92 14.77
N THR A 299 54.93 21.10 13.48
CA THR A 299 53.55 21.37 13.04
C THR A 299 52.87 20.04 12.74
N TYR A 300 51.75 19.78 13.41
CA TYR A 300 50.87 18.65 13.12
C TYR A 300 49.67 19.14 12.31
N THR A 301 49.42 18.53 11.17
CA THR A 301 48.33 18.90 10.26
C THR A 301 47.41 17.71 10.02
N VAL A 302 46.13 17.88 10.31
CA VAL A 302 45.06 16.93 9.97
C VAL A 302 44.44 17.36 8.65
N THR A 303 44.33 16.44 7.70
CA THR A 303 43.62 16.63 6.43
C THR A 303 42.46 15.64 6.34
N LEU A 304 41.25 16.16 6.16
CA LEU A 304 40.03 15.40 5.89
C LEU A 304 39.82 15.24 4.39
N SER A 305 39.27 14.09 3.96
CA SER A 305 38.93 13.86 2.54
C SER A 305 37.74 14.71 2.06
N ASN A 306 36.85 15.09 2.97
CA ASN A 306 35.68 15.94 2.70
C ASN A 306 35.67 17.14 3.66
N PRO A 307 35.11 18.29 3.24
CA PRO A 307 34.99 19.47 4.10
C PRO A 307 34.08 19.18 5.31
N ALA A 308 34.52 19.58 6.51
CA ALA A 308 33.76 19.34 7.73
C ALA A 308 32.46 20.16 7.79
N GLN A 309 31.33 19.57 8.20
CA GLN A 309 30.07 20.32 8.38
C GLN A 309 30.08 21.12 9.69
N THR A 310 30.62 20.50 10.74
CA THR A 310 30.82 21.09 12.07
C THR A 310 32.30 21.01 12.43
N PRO A 311 32.79 21.83 13.40
CA PRO A 311 34.19 21.76 13.81
C PRO A 311 34.57 20.35 14.29
N VAL A 312 35.60 19.76 13.68
CA VAL A 312 36.12 18.44 14.03
C VAL A 312 37.35 18.62 14.91
N THR A 313 37.34 18.01 16.10
CA THR A 313 38.48 18.04 17.02
C THR A 313 39.22 16.69 17.00
N VAL A 314 40.53 16.75 16.84
CA VAL A 314 41.44 15.60 16.88
C VAL A 314 42.40 15.79 18.04
N THR A 315 42.32 14.91 19.03
CA THR A 315 43.25 14.91 20.16
C THR A 315 44.43 13.99 19.84
N LEU A 316 45.62 14.57 19.87
CA LEU A 316 46.87 13.86 19.66
C LEU A 316 47.33 13.19 20.96
N SER A 317 48.15 12.14 20.86
CA SER A 317 48.70 11.43 22.02
C SER A 317 49.60 12.29 22.90
N ASN A 318 50.14 13.39 22.37
CA ASN A 318 50.89 14.39 23.12
C ASN A 318 49.99 15.39 23.88
N GLY A 319 48.67 15.22 23.85
CA GLY A 319 47.69 16.05 24.54
C GLY A 319 47.28 17.32 23.77
N GLN A 320 47.87 17.61 22.61
CA GLN A 320 47.44 18.74 21.78
C GLN A 320 46.12 18.43 21.06
N THR A 321 45.33 19.47 20.80
CA THR A 321 44.07 19.36 20.04
C THR A 321 44.20 20.14 18.74
N ILE A 322 43.92 19.46 17.62
CA ILE A 322 43.75 20.07 16.32
C ILE A 322 42.26 20.27 16.08
N THR A 323 41.85 21.48 15.70
CA THR A 323 40.48 21.75 15.26
C THR A 323 40.47 22.00 13.76
N VAL A 324 39.68 21.23 13.03
CA VAL A 324 39.32 21.51 11.64
C VAL A 324 38.00 22.26 11.68
N GLU A 325 38.02 23.54 11.32
CA GLU A 325 36.83 24.39 11.33
C GLU A 325 35.76 23.91 10.34
N ALA A 326 34.51 24.30 10.58
CA ALA A 326 33.42 24.05 9.65
C ALA A 326 33.73 24.64 8.25
N GLY A 327 33.39 23.89 7.21
CA GLY A 327 33.68 24.19 5.80
C GLY A 327 35.16 24.04 5.41
N LYS A 328 36.03 23.57 6.30
CA LYS A 328 37.46 23.33 5.99
C LYS A 328 37.77 21.85 5.90
N THR A 329 38.83 21.55 5.17
CA THR A 329 39.40 20.20 5.04
C THR A 329 40.68 20.03 5.85
N GLN A 330 41.21 21.11 6.43
CA GLN A 330 42.50 21.09 7.12
C GLN A 330 42.46 21.89 8.42
N GLY A 331 43.18 21.38 9.42
CA GLY A 331 43.45 22.01 10.70
C GLY A 331 44.89 21.70 11.13
N SER A 332 45.52 22.62 11.87
CA SER A 332 46.91 22.47 12.27
C SER A 332 47.15 22.93 13.70
N VAL A 333 48.12 22.33 14.38
CA VAL A 333 48.61 22.78 15.69
C VAL A 333 50.13 22.67 15.74
N ASP A 334 50.77 23.65 16.36
CA ASP A 334 52.22 23.70 16.55
C ASP A 334 52.58 23.17 17.95
N PHE A 335 53.57 22.30 18.02
CA PHE A 335 54.12 21.75 19.26
C PHE A 335 55.58 22.16 19.40
N GLN A 336 55.93 22.74 20.53
CA GLN A 336 57.31 23.13 20.80
C GLN A 336 58.04 22.03 21.57
N THR A 337 59.17 21.57 21.01
CA THR A 337 60.00 20.49 21.58
C THR A 337 60.98 20.97 22.63
#